data_AF-A0A564YLY2-F1
#
_entry.id   AF-A0A564YLY2-F1
#
_cell.length_a   1.000
_cell.length_b   1.000
_cell.length_c   1.000
_cell.angle_alpha   90.00
_cell.angle_beta   90.00
_cell.angle_gamma   90.00
#
_symmetry.space_group_name_H-M   'P 1'
#
loop_
_entity.id
_entity.type
_entity.pdbx_description
1 polymer ?
#
loop_
_entity_poly.entity_id
_entity_poly.type
_entity_poly.pdbx_seq_one_letter_code
_entity_poly.pdbx_strand_id
1 'polypeptide(L)'
;MYILVSDFTWFDSEDEVYLSIPLKGTPSQNCDVFISSRYFKLTFKPYFFECVFWKEIDIEKSKITINSCVSANLVLKKKTPFKWDKLEEEMKNKDE
;
A
#
# COMPACT_ATOMS: atom_id res chain seq x y z
N MET A 1 11.91 12.42 -12.66
CA MET A 1 12.35 11.82 -11.39
C MET A 1 11.16 11.78 -10.46
N TYR A 2 10.88 10.64 -9.83
CA TYR A 2 9.79 10.51 -8.86
C TYR A 2 10.35 10.51 -7.44
N ILE A 3 9.54 10.94 -6.47
CA ILE A 3 9.88 11.01 -5.05
C ILE A 3 9.16 9.88 -4.32
N LEU A 4 9.91 8.99 -3.67
CA LEU A 4 9.33 7.90 -2.89
C LEU A 4 8.67 8.45 -1.61
N VAL A 5 7.47 7.97 -1.31
CA VAL A 5 6.72 8.29 -0.10
C VAL A 5 7.09 7.29 0.98
N SER A 6 7.67 7.78 2.08
CA SER A 6 8.05 6.97 3.25
C SER A 6 7.28 7.33 4.52
N ASP A 7 6.48 8.40 4.49
CA ASP A 7 5.69 8.93 5.61
C ASP A 7 4.28 8.30 5.71
N PHE A 8 4.17 7.01 5.38
CA PHE A 8 2.93 6.25 5.49
C PHE A 8 2.78 5.64 6.89
N THR A 9 1.56 5.27 7.25
CA THR A 9 1.27 4.53 8.48
C THR A 9 0.56 3.22 8.16
N TRP A 10 0.82 2.19 8.95
CA TRP A 10 0.14 0.92 8.81
C TRP A 10 -0.08 0.26 10.18
N PHE A 11 -1.07 -0.60 10.24
CA PHE A 11 -1.31 -1.51 11.34
C PHE A 11 -2.08 -2.72 10.83
N ASP A 12 -2.17 -3.78 11.62
CA ASP A 12 -2.88 -4.97 11.22
C ASP A 12 -3.79 -5.51 12.33
N SER A 13 -4.77 -6.30 11.90
CA SER A 13 -5.53 -7.20 12.74
C SER A 13 -5.20 -8.63 12.35
N GLU A 14 -5.84 -9.64 12.95
CA GLU A 14 -5.64 -11.03 12.54
C GLU A 14 -5.99 -11.26 11.05
N ASP A 15 -6.93 -10.48 10.52
CA ASP A 15 -7.59 -10.74 9.25
C ASP A 15 -7.36 -9.68 8.18
N GLU A 16 -6.93 -8.48 8.58
CA GLU A 16 -6.81 -7.32 7.70
C GLU A 16 -5.51 -6.54 7.95
N VAL A 17 -5.06 -5.82 6.93
CA VAL A 17 -3.98 -4.84 7.01
C VAL A 17 -4.54 -3.49 6.61
N TYR A 18 -4.24 -2.48 7.41
CA TYR A 18 -4.64 -1.10 7.18
C TYR A 18 -3.41 -0.28 6.81
N LEU A 19 -3.50 0.47 5.72
CA LEU A 19 -2.40 1.31 5.22
C LEU A 19 -2.94 2.70 4.86
N SER A 20 -2.29 3.76 5.34
CA SER A 20 -2.63 5.14 5.04
C SER A 20 -1.43 5.87 4.43
N ILE A 21 -1.62 6.41 3.23
CA ILE A 21 -0.58 7.06 2.45
C ILE A 21 -0.98 8.52 2.21
N PRO A 22 -0.21 9.52 2.66
CA PRO A 22 -0.53 10.92 2.45
C PRO A 22 -0.39 11.33 0.97
N LEU A 23 -1.42 11.99 0.41
CA LEU A 23 -1.42 12.42 -1.00
C LEU A 23 -0.73 13.77 -1.23
N LYS A 24 -0.31 14.44 -0.15
CA LYS A 24 0.45 15.71 -0.20
C LYS A 24 -0.27 16.79 -1.03
N GLY A 25 -1.59 16.88 -0.89
CA GLY A 25 -2.43 17.82 -1.64
C GLY A 25 -2.82 17.37 -3.05
N THR A 26 -2.47 16.15 -3.47
CA THR A 26 -2.77 15.67 -4.83
C THR A 26 -4.25 15.28 -4.96
N PRO A 27 -4.98 15.83 -5.94
CA PRO A 27 -6.35 15.44 -6.21
C PRO A 27 -6.47 13.99 -6.65
N SER A 28 -7.59 13.34 -6.32
CA SER A 28 -7.82 11.91 -6.64
C SER A 28 -7.72 11.61 -8.13
N GLN A 29 -8.14 12.51 -9.02
CA GLN A 29 -8.04 12.34 -10.47
C GLN A 29 -6.61 12.31 -11.01
N ASN A 30 -5.63 12.76 -10.21
CA ASN A 30 -4.20 12.74 -10.55
C ASN A 30 -3.47 11.57 -9.89
N CYS A 31 -4.20 10.65 -9.27
CA CYS A 31 -3.68 9.44 -8.65
C CYS A 31 -3.90 8.24 -9.59
N ASP A 32 -2.84 7.48 -9.83
CA ASP A 32 -2.89 6.19 -10.52
C ASP A 32 -2.63 5.07 -9.51
N VAL A 33 -3.48 4.04 -9.52
CA VAL A 33 -3.45 2.95 -8.54
C VAL A 33 -3.31 1.63 -9.25
N PHE A 34 -2.33 0.84 -8.81
CA PHE A 34 -2.15 -0.54 -9.18
C PHE A 34 -2.11 -1.42 -7.94
N ILE A 35 -2.85 -2.53 -7.95
CA ILE A 35 -2.87 -3.50 -6.86
C ILE A 35 -2.89 -4.93 -7.41
N SER A 36 -2.16 -5.80 -6.73
CA SER A 36 -2.12 -7.24 -6.95
C SER A 36 -2.13 -7.97 -5.60
N SER A 37 -2.06 -9.31 -5.61
CA SER A 37 -2.12 -10.11 -4.38
C SER A 37 -0.94 -9.86 -3.44
N ARG A 38 0.21 -9.40 -3.96
CA ARG A 38 1.45 -9.20 -3.19
C ARG A 38 2.07 -7.83 -3.36
N TYR A 39 1.48 -6.94 -4.14
CA TYR A 39 2.09 -5.65 -4.44
C TYR A 39 1.05 -4.57 -4.63
N PHE A 40 1.34 -3.39 -4.11
CA PHE A 40 0.58 -2.18 -4.30
C PHE A 40 1.48 -1.06 -4.79
N LYS A 41 0.96 -0.25 -5.70
CA LYS A 41 1.61 0.96 -6.19
C LYS A 41 0.59 2.08 -6.35
N LEU A 42 0.96 3.25 -5.85
CA LEU A 42 0.20 4.49 -5.98
C LEU A 42 1.13 5.55 -6.57
N THR A 43 0.77 6.11 -7.71
CA THR A 43 1.55 7.16 -8.39
C THR A 43 0.77 8.46 -8.38
N PHE A 44 1.38 9.54 -7.89
CA PHE A 44 0.75 10.86 -7.79
C PHE A 44 1.83 11.94 -7.88
N LYS A 45 2.05 12.46 -9.09
CA LYS A 45 3.27 13.23 -9.43
C LYS A 45 3.51 14.43 -8.50
N PRO A 46 4.77 14.69 -8.10
CA PRO A 46 5.99 13.94 -8.44
C PRO A 46 6.23 12.70 -7.56
N TYR A 47 5.27 12.30 -6.73
CA TYR A 47 5.42 11.23 -5.75
C TYR A 47 4.97 9.87 -6.26
N PHE A 48 5.45 8.83 -5.60
CA PHE A 48 4.89 7.49 -5.68
C PHE A 48 5.11 6.74 -4.37
N PHE A 49 4.26 5.76 -4.13
CA PHE A 49 4.39 4.78 -3.07
C PHE A 49 4.34 3.39 -3.71
N GLU A 50 5.19 2.48 -3.24
CA GLU A 50 5.12 1.08 -3.60
C GLU A 50 5.41 0.21 -2.39
N CYS A 51 4.78 -0.96 -2.32
CA CYS A 51 4.91 -1.89 -1.20
C CYS A 51 4.69 -3.31 -1.71
N VAL A 52 5.70 -4.17 -1.55
CA VAL A 52 5.56 -5.63 -1.71
C VAL A 52 5.13 -6.20 -0.38
N PHE A 53 3.85 -6.56 -0.25
CA PHE A 53 3.29 -7.10 0.97
C PHE A 53 4.01 -8.36 1.45
N TRP A 54 4.02 -8.60 2.76
CA TRP A 54 4.66 -9.77 3.38
C TRP A 54 3.94 -11.09 3.09
N LYS A 55 2.59 -11.07 3.00
CA LYS A 55 1.77 -12.21 2.55
C LYS A 55 0.71 -11.76 1.57
N GLU A 56 0.05 -12.74 0.96
CA GLU A 56 -0.99 -12.49 -0.02
C GLU A 56 -2.25 -11.88 0.59
N ILE A 57 -2.83 -10.95 -0.16
CA ILE A 57 -4.14 -10.37 0.11
C ILE A 57 -5.17 -10.89 -0.90
N ASP A 58 -6.44 -10.89 -0.48
CA ASP A 58 -7.60 -11.10 -1.32
C ASP A 58 -8.02 -9.74 -1.90
N ILE A 59 -7.67 -9.48 -3.17
CA ILE A 59 -7.91 -8.20 -3.83
C ILE A 59 -9.41 -7.90 -3.90
N GLU A 60 -10.24 -8.90 -4.16
CA GLU A 60 -11.69 -8.74 -4.35
C GLU A 60 -12.38 -8.31 -3.05
N LYS A 61 -11.83 -8.73 -1.91
CA LYS A 61 -12.31 -8.33 -0.58
C LYS A 61 -11.57 -7.14 0.01
N SER A 62 -10.58 -6.61 -0.69
CA SER A 62 -9.82 -5.45 -0.27
C SER A 62 -10.46 -4.17 -0.79
N LYS A 63 -10.30 -3.07 -0.05
CA LYS A 63 -10.88 -1.77 -0.39
C LYS A 63 -9.81 -0.68 -0.38
N ILE A 64 -9.87 0.19 -1.37
CA ILE A 64 -9.03 1.39 -1.47
C ILE A 64 -9.96 2.60 -1.47
N THR A 65 -9.72 3.54 -0.58
CA THR A 65 -10.50 4.78 -0.45
C THR A 65 -9.55 5.97 -0.59
N ILE A 66 -9.70 6.73 -1.69
CA ILE A 66 -8.92 7.94 -1.94
C ILE A 66 -9.69 9.13 -1.41
N ASN A 67 -9.22 9.70 -0.29
CA ASN A 67 -9.70 11.00 0.20
C ASN A 67 -8.90 12.09 -0.53
N SER A 68 -9.53 12.71 -1.53
CA SER A 68 -8.89 13.67 -2.44
C SER A 68 -8.10 14.73 -1.68
N CYS A 69 -6.87 15.00 -2.12
CA CYS A 69 -5.92 15.93 -1.50
C CYS A 69 -5.42 15.56 -0.09
N VAL A 70 -5.97 14.52 0.54
CA VAL A 70 -5.65 14.13 1.94
C VAL A 70 -4.82 12.85 1.97
N SER A 71 -5.44 11.69 1.74
CA SER A 71 -4.78 10.38 1.87
C SER A 71 -5.45 9.30 1.03
N ALA A 72 -4.68 8.27 0.66
CA ALA A 72 -5.19 6.99 0.20
C ALA A 72 -5.19 6.00 1.36
N ASN A 73 -6.36 5.49 1.72
CA ASN A 73 -6.54 4.52 2.80
C ASN A 73 -6.91 3.16 2.21
N LEU A 74 -6.14 2.14 2.56
CA LEU A 74 -6.35 0.77 2.12
C LEU A 74 -6.79 -0.07 3.32
N VAL A 75 -7.79 -0.91 3.09
CA VAL A 75 -8.20 -1.99 3.98
C VAL A 75 -8.02 -3.28 3.19
N LEU A 76 -6.98 -4.03 3.51
CA LEU A 76 -6.54 -5.19 2.73
C LEU A 76 -6.92 -6.47 3.47
N LYS A 77 -7.75 -7.30 2.84
CA LYS A 77 -8.13 -8.60 3.41
C LYS A 77 -6.99 -9.59 3.23
N LYS A 78 -6.47 -10.17 4.31
CA LYS A 78 -5.44 -11.22 4.22
C LYS A 78 -6.05 -12.50 3.64
N LYS A 79 -5.30 -13.21 2.77
CA LYS A 79 -5.74 -14.55 2.31
C LYS A 79 -5.68 -15.60 3.42
N THR A 80 -4.71 -15.46 4.32
CA THR A 80 -4.56 -16.32 5.48
C THR A 80 -4.66 -15.47 6.75
N PRO A 81 -5.60 -15.76 7.66
CA PRO A 81 -5.72 -15.05 8.93
C PRO A 81 -4.51 -15.36 9.82
N PHE A 82 -3.70 -14.34 10.09
CA PHE A 82 -2.62 -14.33 11.09
C PHE A 82 -2.03 -12.92 11.19
N LYS A 83 -1.41 -12.58 12.32
CA LYS A 83 -0.77 -11.28 12.53
C LYS A 83 0.51 -11.12 11.71
N TRP A 84 0.66 -9.97 11.04
CA TRP A 84 1.82 -9.64 10.24
C TRP A 84 2.90 -9.00 11.11
N ASP A 85 4.07 -9.63 11.23
CA ASP A 85 5.23 -9.07 11.93
C ASP A 85 5.84 -7.87 11.18
N LYS A 86 5.63 -7.82 9.86
CA LYS A 86 6.06 -6.75 8.97
C LYS A 86 5.08 -6.54 7.83
N LEU A 87 5.02 -5.31 7.32
CA LEU A 87 4.21 -4.96 6.16
C LEU A 87 4.81 -5.52 4.86
N GLU A 88 6.13 -5.35 4.71
CA GLU A 88 6.84 -5.62 3.47
C GLU A 88 7.69 -6.89 3.54
N GLU A 89 7.74 -7.63 2.44
CA GLU A 89 8.75 -8.68 2.27
C GLU A 89 10.13 -8.02 2.12
N GLU A 90 11.13 -8.55 2.83
CA GLU A 90 12.50 -8.10 2.58
C GLU A 90 12.92 -8.61 1.22
N MET A 91 13.12 -7.69 0.27
CA MET A 91 13.83 -8.02 -0.96
C MET A 91 15.28 -8.32 -0.56
N LYS A 92 15.61 -9.60 -0.40
CA LYS A 92 17.01 -10.03 -0.37
C LYS A 92 17.61 -9.66 -1.72
N ASN A 93 18.36 -8.57 -1.77
CA ASN A 93 19.32 -8.37 -2.84
C ASN A 93 20.27 -9.57 -2.77
N LYS A 94 20.14 -10.50 -3.72
CA LYS A 94 21.25 -11.38 -4.05
C LYS A 94 22.29 -10.46 -4.68
N ASP A 95 23.21 -9.98 -3.86
CA ASP A 95 24.52 -9.59 -4.35
C ASP A 95 25.16 -10.88 -4.90
N GLU A 96 25.08 -11.07 -6.22
CA GLU A 96 25.91 -12.01 -6.99
C GLU A 96 27.13 -11.27 -7.54
#